data_AF-A0A8X6HXZ0-F1
#
_entry.id   AF-A0A8X6HXZ0-F1
#
_cell.length_a   1.000
_cell.length_b   1.000
_cell.length_c   1.000
_cell.angle_alpha   90.00
_cell.angle_beta   90.00
_cell.angle_gamma   90.00
#
_symmetry.space_group_name_H-M   'P 1'
#
loop_
_entity.id
_entity.type
_entity.pdbx_description
1 polymer ?
#
loop_
_entity_poly.entity_id
_entity_poly.type
_entity_poly.pdbx_seq_one_letter_code
_entity_poly.pdbx_strand_id
1 'polypeptide(L)'
;LMEPILLLGKEKFAGVDIRIRVRGGGQVSQIYAIRQAISKALVAYYQKYVDEASKKEIKDILVQYDRSLLVADCRRCEPKKFGGPGARARYQKSYR
;
A
#
# COMPACT_ATOMS: atom_id res chain seq x y z
N LEU A 1 -6.16 3.06 -7.69
CA LEU A 1 -7.02 2.05 -7.01
C LEU A 1 -7.33 0.85 -7.91
N MET A 2 -7.68 1.05 -9.19
CA MET A 2 -7.92 -0.04 -10.15
C MET A 2 -6.66 -0.71 -10.74
N GLU A 3 -5.47 -0.15 -10.52
CA GLU A 3 -4.19 -0.66 -11.04
C GLU A 3 -3.99 -2.18 -10.87
N PRO A 4 -4.16 -2.79 -9.68
CA PRO A 4 -3.98 -4.23 -9.54
C PRO A 4 -5.01 -5.06 -10.33
N ILE A 5 -6.21 -4.53 -10.57
CA ILE A 5 -7.25 -5.19 -11.38
C ILE A 5 -6.90 -5.09 -12.87
N LEU A 6 -6.38 -3.95 -13.30
CA LEU A 6 -5.98 -3.71 -14.68
C LEU A 6 -4.73 -4.52 -15.05
N LEU A 7 -3.76 -4.63 -14.14
CA LEU A 7 -2.50 -5.35 -14.38
C LEU A 7 -2.69 -6.87 -14.50
N LEU A 8 -3.57 -7.44 -13.68
CA LEU A 8 -3.73 -8.90 -13.58
C LEU A 8 -4.89 -9.44 -14.43
N GLY A 9 -5.68 -8.53 -15.02
CA GLY A 9 -6.86 -8.87 -15.80
C GLY A 9 -8.06 -9.26 -14.94
N LYS A 10 -9.27 -8.99 -15.45
CA LYS A 10 -10.53 -9.26 -14.74
C LYS A 10 -10.77 -10.75 -14.49
N GLU A 11 -10.17 -11.61 -15.30
CA GLU A 11 -10.34 -13.08 -15.22
C GLU A 11 -9.82 -13.65 -13.89
N LYS A 12 -8.67 -13.15 -13.41
CA LYS A 12 -8.07 -13.58 -12.14
C LYS A 12 -8.89 -13.14 -10.91
N PHE A 13 -9.83 -12.21 -11.08
CA PHE A 13 -10.73 -11.74 -10.02
C PHE A 13 -12.15 -12.32 -10.11
N ALA A 14 -12.51 -13.02 -11.20
CA ALA A 14 -13.87 -13.48 -11.44
C ALA A 14 -14.41 -14.46 -10.38
N GLY A 15 -13.52 -15.18 -9.68
CA GLY A 15 -13.87 -16.14 -8.62
C GLY A 15 -13.75 -15.60 -7.19
N VAL A 16 -13.45 -14.32 -6.99
CA VAL A 16 -13.12 -13.77 -5.65
C VAL A 16 -14.01 -12.56 -5.32
N ASP A 17 -14.84 -12.68 -4.29
CA ASP A 17 -15.54 -11.54 -3.68
C ASP A 17 -14.65 -10.87 -2.62
N ILE A 18 -14.49 -9.55 -2.70
CA ILE A 18 -13.56 -8.79 -1.84
C ILE A 18 -14.33 -7.68 -1.13
N ARG A 19 -14.42 -7.77 0.20
CA ARG A 19 -14.99 -6.71 1.06
C ARG A 19 -13.90 -6.04 1.87
N ILE A 20 -13.77 -4.72 1.73
CA ILE A 20 -12.71 -3.93 2.39
C ILE A 20 -13.35 -2.89 3.30
N ARG A 21 -12.88 -2.83 4.56
CA ARG A 21 -13.22 -1.78 5.52
C ARG A 21 -11.93 -1.09 5.94
N VAL A 22 -11.87 0.23 5.80
CA VAL A 22 -10.70 1.05 6.18
C VAL A 22 -11.12 2.06 7.24
N ARG A 23 -10.25 2.30 8.23
CA ARG A 23 -10.42 3.29 9.29
C ARG A 23 -9.10 4.01 9.58
N GLY A 24 -9.17 5.29 9.90
CA GLY A 24 -7.98 6.13 10.17
C GLY A 24 -7.28 6.63 8.91
N GLY A 25 -6.29 7.51 9.09
CA GLY A 25 -5.58 8.17 7.98
C GLY A 25 -6.43 9.24 7.27
N GLY A 26 -5.85 9.85 6.24
CA GLY A 26 -6.55 10.76 5.31
C GLY A 26 -7.03 10.04 4.05
N GLN A 27 -7.88 10.69 3.25
CA GLN A 27 -8.52 10.12 2.06
C GLN A 27 -7.51 9.46 1.09
N VAL A 28 -6.42 10.15 0.78
CA VAL A 28 -5.39 9.65 -0.14
C VAL A 28 -4.68 8.42 0.46
N SER A 29 -4.30 8.47 1.74
CA SER A 29 -3.66 7.32 2.41
C SER A 29 -4.56 6.09 2.48
N GLN A 30 -5.88 6.28 2.61
CA GLN A 30 -6.84 5.19 2.57
C GLN A 30 -6.91 4.55 1.18
N ILE A 31 -6.86 5.34 0.11
CA ILE A 31 -6.81 4.82 -1.28
C ILE A 31 -5.59 3.93 -1.49
N TYR A 32 -4.41 4.34 -1.01
CA TYR A 32 -3.20 3.52 -1.06
C TYR A 32 -3.33 2.25 -0.21
N ALA A 33 -3.95 2.34 0.97
CA ALA A 33 -4.21 1.16 1.81
C ALA A 33 -5.16 0.16 1.13
N ILE A 34 -6.23 0.63 0.48
CA ILE A 34 -7.17 -0.23 -0.26
C ILE A 34 -6.45 -0.94 -1.41
N ARG A 35 -5.66 -0.19 -2.18
CA ARG A 35 -4.86 -0.73 -3.29
C ARG A 35 -3.97 -1.87 -2.80
N GLN A 36 -3.25 -1.65 -1.71
CA GLN A 36 -2.36 -2.64 -1.13
C GLN A 36 -3.12 -3.86 -0.57
N ALA A 37 -4.29 -3.64 0.04
CA ALA A 37 -5.11 -4.71 0.57
C ALA A 37 -5.62 -5.65 -0.54
N ILE A 38 -6.05 -5.11 -1.68
CA ILE A 38 -6.49 -5.91 -2.85
C ILE A 38 -5.34 -6.80 -3.34
N SER A 39 -4.16 -6.22 -3.58
CA SER A 39 -2.99 -6.95 -4.06
C SER A 39 -2.55 -8.06 -3.10
N LYS A 40 -2.48 -7.77 -1.80
CA LYS A 40 -2.13 -8.77 -0.77
C LYS A 40 -3.17 -9.89 -0.65
N ALA A 41 -4.45 -9.53 -0.67
CA ALA A 41 -5.54 -10.51 -0.56
C ALA A 41 -5.50 -11.50 -1.72
N LEU A 42 -5.26 -11.02 -2.93
CA LEU A 42 -5.18 -11.88 -4.11
C LEU A 42 -3.97 -12.83 -4.04
N VAL A 43 -2.77 -12.32 -3.73
CA VAL A 43 -1.58 -13.18 -3.58
C VAL A 43 -1.79 -14.23 -2.49
N ALA A 44 -2.42 -13.86 -1.37
CA ALA A 44 -2.73 -14.79 -0.29
C ALA A 44 -3.78 -15.84 -0.70
N TYR A 45 -4.79 -15.46 -1.50
CA TYR A 45 -5.80 -16.37 -2.02
C TYR A 45 -5.18 -17.43 -2.93
N TYR A 46 -4.37 -17.01 -3.91
CA TYR A 46 -3.69 -17.92 -4.84
C TYR A 46 -2.69 -18.84 -4.11
N GLN A 47 -2.01 -18.32 -3.09
CA GLN A 47 -1.12 -19.14 -2.26
C GLN A 47 -1.85 -20.27 -1.51
N LYS A 48 -3.12 -20.08 -1.13
CA LYS A 48 -3.86 -21.04 -0.31
C LYS A 48 -4.76 -21.98 -1.12
N TYR A 49 -5.38 -21.50 -2.19
CA TYR A 49 -6.49 -22.20 -2.86
C TYR A 49 -6.23 -22.57 -4.33
N VAL A 50 -5.11 -22.13 -4.92
CA VAL A 50 -4.83 -22.38 -6.35
C VAL A 50 -3.51 -23.14 -6.50
N ASP A 51 -2.38 -22.46 -6.65
CA ASP A 51 -1.07 -23.07 -6.84
C ASP A 51 0.08 -22.06 -6.65
N GLU A 52 1.30 -22.56 -6.40
CA GLU A 52 2.47 -21.71 -6.16
C GLU A 52 3.01 -21.03 -7.42
N ALA A 53 2.82 -21.62 -8.61
CA ALA A 53 3.33 -21.07 -9.86
C ALA A 53 2.55 -19.80 -10.24
N SER A 54 1.22 -19.89 -10.28
CA SER A 54 0.32 -18.75 -10.50
C SER A 54 0.54 -17.64 -9.47
N LYS A 55 0.76 -17.99 -8.20
CA LYS A 55 1.08 -17.02 -7.15
C LYS A 55 2.38 -16.28 -7.46
N LYS A 56 3.41 -16.99 -7.91
CA LYS A 56 4.72 -16.39 -8.24
C LYS A 56 4.59 -15.42 -9.41
N GLU A 57 3.88 -15.81 -10.47
CA GLU A 57 3.62 -14.95 -11.63
C GLU A 57 2.90 -13.65 -11.22
N ILE A 58 1.81 -13.75 -10.46
CA ILE A 58 1.05 -12.59 -9.97
C ILE A 58 1.95 -11.68 -9.13
N LYS A 59 2.75 -12.28 -8.24
CA LYS A 59 3.66 -11.53 -7.37
C LYS A 59 4.72 -10.79 -8.19
N ASP A 60 5.31 -11.45 -9.18
CA ASP A 60 6.39 -10.89 -10.00
C ASP A 60 5.86 -9.72 -10.85
N ILE A 61 4.67 -9.85 -11.45
CA ILE A 61 3.99 -8.75 -12.17
C ILE A 61 3.75 -7.55 -11.24
N LEU A 62 3.22 -7.79 -10.03
CA LEU A 62 2.95 -6.73 -9.06
C LEU A 62 4.23 -6.02 -8.60
N VAL A 63 5.30 -6.77 -8.32
CA VAL A 63 6.59 -6.20 -7.90
C VAL A 63 7.25 -5.42 -9.03
N GLN A 64 7.17 -5.92 -10.26
CA GLN A 64 7.73 -5.25 -11.43
C GLN A 64 7.07 -3.90 -11.70
N TYR A 65 5.76 -3.79 -11.46
CA TYR A 65 5.05 -2.51 -11.59
C TYR A 65 5.35 -1.57 -10.42
N ASP A 66 5.03 -1.99 -9.20
CA ASP A 66 5.25 -1.18 -8.00
C ASP A 66 5.31 -2.04 -6.72
N ARG A 67 6.46 -1.98 -6.04
CA ARG A 67 6.68 -2.68 -4.77
C ARG A 67 5.70 -2.27 -3.67
N SER A 68 5.16 -1.04 -3.71
CA SER A 68 4.21 -0.54 -2.71
C SER A 68 2.88 -1.31 -2.68
N LEU A 69 2.56 -2.03 -3.76
CA LEU A 69 1.37 -2.91 -3.85
C LEU A 69 1.45 -4.10 -2.89
N LEU A 70 2.66 -4.54 -2.54
CA LEU A 70 2.87 -5.68 -1.64
C LEU A 70 3.53 -5.28 -0.32
N VAL A 71 4.42 -4.30 -0.33
CA VAL A 71 5.15 -3.86 0.87
C VAL A 71 4.60 -2.52 1.34
N ALA A 72 4.30 -2.40 2.64
CA ALA A 72 3.71 -1.18 3.18
C ALA A 72 4.79 -0.12 3.31
N ASP A 73 4.41 1.13 3.07
CA ASP A 73 5.25 2.27 3.37
C ASP A 73 5.39 2.40 4.90
N CYS A 74 6.62 2.29 5.39
CA CYS A 74 6.93 2.34 6.83
C CYS A 74 6.96 3.77 7.39
N ARG A 75 6.88 4.79 6.53
CA ARG A 75 7.00 6.20 6.93
C ARG A 75 5.89 6.61 7.92
N ARG A 76 6.29 7.33 8.95
CA ARG A 76 5.42 7.93 9.98
C ARG A 76 5.88 9.36 10.25
N CYS A 77 4.96 10.24 10.64
CA CYS A 77 5.33 11.61 11.03
C CYS A 77 6.22 11.57 12.27
N GLU A 78 7.38 12.21 12.18
CA GLU A 78 8.28 12.38 13.32
C GLU A 78 7.61 13.24 14.42
N PRO A 79 7.83 12.94 15.72
CA PRO A 79 7.32 13.78 16.80
C PRO A 79 7.89 15.20 16.74
N LYS A 80 7.08 16.19 17.11
CA LYS A 80 7.53 17.59 17.28
C LYS A 80 8.66 17.67 18.31
N LYS A 81 9.67 18.52 18.04
CA LYS A 81 10.75 18.84 18.98
C LYS A 81 10.55 20.27 19.52
N PHE A 82 11.06 20.55 20.72
CA PHE A 82 10.97 21.88 21.33
C PHE A 82 11.73 22.93 20.52
N GLY A 83 11.51 24.23 20.75
CA GLY A 83 12.30 25.29 20.10
C GLY A 83 12.03 25.46 18.60
N GLY A 84 10.86 25.03 18.13
CA GLY A 84 10.39 25.27 16.76
C GLY A 84 8.98 24.73 16.52
N PRO A 85 8.40 25.00 15.34
CA PRO A 85 7.03 24.59 15.03
C PRO A 85 6.91 23.10 14.69
N GLY A 86 7.98 22.42 14.26
CA GLY A 86 7.91 21.05 13.72
C GLY A 86 8.95 20.08 14.29
N ALA A 87 9.09 18.92 13.64
CA ALA A 87 10.07 17.92 14.03
C ALA A 87 11.52 18.40 13.82
N ARG A 88 11.79 19.13 12.73
CA ARG A 88 13.13 19.60 12.34
C ARG A 88 13.27 21.12 12.25
N ALA A 89 12.17 21.84 12.00
CA ALA A 89 12.17 23.30 11.94
C ALA A 89 12.48 23.90 13.32
N ARG A 90 13.37 24.89 13.36
CA ARG A 90 13.71 25.67 14.57
C ARG A 90 13.27 27.12 14.39
N TYR A 91 12.97 27.80 15.49
CA TYR A 91 12.73 29.24 15.44
C TYR A 91 13.99 29.98 14.99
N GLN A 92 13.81 31.00 14.15
CA GLN A 92 14.90 31.81 13.63
C GLN A 92 15.54 32.62 14.78
N LYS A 93 16.88 32.64 14.82
CA LYS A 93 17.63 33.52 15.72
C LYS A 93 17.86 34.88 15.04
N SER A 94 17.84 35.96 15.82
CA SER A 94 17.96 37.34 15.33
C SER A 94 19.38 37.75 14.95
N TYR A 95 20.39 37.03 15.46
CA TYR A 95 21.80 37.28 15.21
C TYR A 95 22.38 36.19 14.31
N ARG A 96 23.44 36.52 13.56
CA ARG A 96 24.17 35.59 12.70
C ARG A 96 25.17 34.77 13.51
#